data_AF-A0A150TSX2-F1
#
_entry.id   AF-A0A150TSX2-F1
#
_cell.length_a   1.000
_cell.length_b   1.000
_cell.length_c   1.000
_cell.angle_alpha   90.00
_cell.angle_beta   90.00
_cell.angle_gamma   90.00
#
_symmetry.space_group_name_H-M   'P 1'
#
loop_
_entity.id
_entity.type
_entity.pdbx_description
1 polymer ?
#
loop_
_entity_poly.entity_id
_entity_poly.type
_entity_poly.pdbx_seq_one_letter_code
_entity_poly.pdbx_strand_id
1 'polypeptide(L)'
;MFIDGHANFYQPEVNPNGEAASMDLAFATGHGPRLLTDLEGRGPLVRDEDAVVFGFRDADEQAAYGSQPQPPGMRVFDLATVRRLEVERATRTAVEHLTRDGLEGFFIHVDADSLDDIMPAVDYRIAGGLSWEELASALQIAIGSGRAVGIEITIYNPNLDVDGAAGRGLVDTLSRALGASAPARARLRMGQGGPVKPG
;
A
#
# COMPACT_ATOMS: atom_id res chain seq x y z
N MET A 1 3.36 -3.27 4.88
CA MET A 1 2.33 -3.81 3.98
C MET A 1 2.48 -3.09 2.67
N PHE A 2 2.80 -3.82 1.61
CA PHE A 2 3.13 -3.29 0.29
C PHE A 2 1.95 -3.57 -0.65
N ILE A 3 1.13 -2.55 -0.91
CA ILE A 3 -0.08 -2.64 -1.73
C ILE A 3 0.24 -2.03 -3.10
N ASP A 4 0.24 -2.85 -4.15
CA ASP A 4 0.81 -2.47 -5.44
C ASP A 4 0.17 -3.29 -6.57
N GLY A 5 0.12 -2.76 -7.79
CA GLY A 5 -0.18 -3.52 -8.99
C GLY A 5 0.96 -4.43 -9.45
N HIS A 6 2.20 -4.11 -9.09
CA HIS A 6 3.42 -4.82 -9.40
C HIS A 6 4.06 -5.41 -8.15
N ALA A 7 4.92 -6.41 -8.35
CA ALA A 7 5.66 -7.03 -7.25
C ALA A 7 6.80 -6.16 -6.70
N ASN A 8 7.27 -5.20 -7.50
CA ASN A 8 8.48 -4.39 -7.33
C ASN A 8 9.68 -5.15 -6.75
N PHE A 9 9.91 -6.35 -7.28
CA PHE A 9 10.94 -7.28 -6.82
C PHE A 9 11.92 -7.70 -7.93
N TYR A 10 12.11 -6.83 -8.92
CA TYR A 10 13.07 -7.10 -9.99
C TYR A 10 14.51 -7.17 -9.46
N GLN A 11 15.34 -7.95 -10.16
CA GLN A 11 16.78 -7.83 -10.03
C GLN A 11 17.27 -6.78 -11.05
N PRO A 12 18.24 -5.91 -10.69
CA PRO A 12 18.71 -4.85 -11.59
C PRO A 12 19.17 -5.35 -12.96
N GLU A 13 19.68 -6.57 -13.03
CA GLU A 13 20.21 -7.18 -14.25
C GLU A 13 19.13 -7.55 -15.28
N VAL A 14 17.89 -7.69 -14.84
CA VAL A 14 16.76 -8.17 -15.67
C VAL A 14 15.63 -7.15 -15.80
N ASN A 15 15.69 -6.03 -15.06
CA ASN A 15 14.71 -4.96 -15.22
C ASN A 15 14.86 -4.29 -16.61
N PRO A 16 13.79 -4.21 -17.42
CA PRO A 16 13.87 -3.72 -18.80
C PRO A 16 14.21 -2.22 -18.92
N ASN A 17 13.87 -1.42 -17.90
CA ASN A 17 13.97 0.04 -17.93
C ASN A 17 15.11 0.59 -17.04
N GLY A 18 15.68 -0.25 -16.18
CA GLY A 18 16.62 0.17 -15.13
C GLY A 18 15.96 1.04 -14.06
N GLU A 19 14.65 0.97 -13.90
CA GLU A 19 13.88 1.83 -13.00
C GLU A 19 13.94 1.29 -11.57
N ALA A 20 14.45 2.11 -10.65
CA ALA A 20 14.50 1.76 -9.23
C ALA A 20 13.11 1.52 -8.61
N ALA A 21 12.06 2.13 -9.18
CA ALA A 21 10.68 1.94 -8.75
C ALA A 21 10.24 0.47 -8.86
N SER A 22 10.68 -0.27 -9.88
CA SER A 22 10.35 -1.70 -10.03
C SER A 22 11.09 -2.63 -9.05
N MET A 23 11.89 -2.07 -8.13
CA MET A 23 12.80 -2.80 -7.25
C MET A 23 12.79 -2.24 -5.82
N ASP A 24 11.89 -1.32 -5.50
CA ASP A 24 11.91 -0.62 -4.21
C ASP A 24 11.63 -1.57 -3.03
N LEU A 25 10.71 -2.53 -3.17
CA LEU A 25 10.51 -3.59 -2.20
C LEU A 25 11.75 -4.48 -2.06
N ALA A 26 12.36 -4.88 -3.19
CA ALA A 26 13.62 -5.63 -3.17
C ALA A 26 14.72 -4.86 -2.42
N PHE A 27 14.88 -3.56 -2.69
CA PHE A 27 15.88 -2.75 -2.02
C PHE A 27 15.60 -2.56 -0.54
N ALA A 28 14.36 -2.26 -0.17
CA ALA A 28 13.94 -2.10 1.22
C ALA A 28 14.18 -3.38 2.05
N THR A 29 14.13 -4.55 1.40
CA THR A 29 14.35 -5.85 2.03
C THR A 29 15.77 -6.41 1.88
N GLY A 30 16.68 -5.64 1.28
CA GLY A 30 18.11 -5.97 1.24
C GLY A 30 18.58 -6.64 -0.07
N HIS A 31 17.71 -6.81 -1.06
CA HIS A 31 18.00 -7.50 -2.32
C HIS A 31 18.39 -6.50 -3.40
N GLY A 32 19.68 -6.45 -3.73
CA GLY A 32 20.21 -5.55 -4.75
C GLY A 32 21.57 -4.97 -4.38
N PRO A 33 22.05 -3.96 -5.13
CA PRO A 33 23.35 -3.34 -4.90
C PRO A 33 23.38 -2.66 -3.54
N ARG A 34 24.46 -2.86 -2.76
CA ARG A 34 24.63 -2.27 -1.42
C ARG A 34 24.40 -0.76 -1.36
N LEU A 35 24.70 -0.03 -2.43
CA LEU A 35 24.46 1.41 -2.50
C LEU A 35 22.98 1.79 -2.33
N LEU A 36 22.06 0.91 -2.70
CA LEU A 36 20.61 1.12 -2.64
C LEU A 36 19.97 0.35 -1.48
N THR A 37 20.58 -0.73 -1.00
CA THR A 37 20.02 -1.61 0.03
C THR A 37 20.56 -1.38 1.43
N ASP A 38 21.69 -0.68 1.56
CA ASP A 38 22.36 -0.36 2.83
C ASP A 38 22.46 1.16 3.04
N LEU A 39 21.33 1.84 2.84
CA LEU A 39 21.23 3.29 3.01
C LEU A 39 21.63 3.68 4.43
N GLU A 40 22.65 4.53 4.53
CA GLU A 40 23.22 5.01 5.80
C GLU A 40 23.74 3.89 6.74
N GLY A 41 24.04 2.70 6.22
CA GLY A 41 24.46 1.57 7.05
C GLY A 41 23.33 0.93 7.86
N ARG A 42 22.08 1.12 7.43
CA ARG A 42 20.85 0.68 8.14
C ARG A 42 20.11 -0.45 7.43
N GLY A 43 20.75 -1.10 6.45
CA GLY A 43 20.14 -2.18 5.69
C GLY A 43 20.08 -3.52 6.46
N PRO A 44 19.11 -4.40 6.15
CA PRO A 44 17.89 -4.08 5.40
C PRO A 44 16.96 -3.20 6.24
N LEU A 45 16.16 -2.34 5.58
CA LEU A 45 15.19 -1.48 6.28
C LEU A 45 14.04 -2.30 6.87
N VAL A 46 13.66 -3.38 6.17
CA VAL A 46 12.63 -4.34 6.59
C VAL A 46 13.15 -5.74 6.32
N ARG A 47 12.96 -6.69 7.24
CA ARG A 47 13.31 -8.10 6.97
C ARG A 47 12.28 -8.75 6.06
N ASP A 48 12.69 -9.73 5.25
CA ASP A 48 11.77 -10.46 4.36
C ASP A 48 10.52 -10.97 5.10
N GLU A 49 10.71 -11.59 6.27
CA GLU A 49 9.61 -12.12 7.07
C GLU A 49 8.68 -11.03 7.64
N ASP A 50 9.15 -9.79 7.73
CA ASP A 50 8.38 -8.64 8.24
C ASP A 50 7.61 -7.91 7.13
N ALA A 51 7.75 -8.35 5.87
CA ALA A 51 7.05 -7.78 4.72
C ALA A 51 5.81 -8.60 4.31
N VAL A 52 4.82 -7.89 3.76
CA VAL A 52 3.65 -8.50 3.08
C VAL A 52 3.48 -7.79 1.74
N VAL A 53 3.47 -8.55 0.64
CA VAL A 53 3.16 -8.09 -0.72
C VAL A 53 1.69 -8.38 -1.01
N PHE A 54 0.95 -7.39 -1.52
CA PHE A 54 -0.50 -7.44 -1.57
C PHE A 54 -1.06 -6.79 -2.84
N GLY A 55 -1.84 -7.54 -3.62
CA GLY A 55 -2.62 -7.01 -4.74
C GLY A 55 -1.91 -6.99 -6.11
N PHE A 56 -0.64 -7.37 -6.17
CA PHE A 56 0.11 -7.38 -7.42
C PHE A 56 -0.42 -8.43 -8.42
N ARG A 57 -0.21 -8.16 -9.70
CA ARG A 57 -0.77 -8.94 -10.82
C ARG A 57 0.09 -8.93 -12.08
N ASP A 58 1.37 -8.63 -11.96
CA ASP A 58 2.36 -8.51 -13.06
C ASP A 58 3.10 -9.83 -13.38
N ALA A 59 2.50 -10.99 -13.07
CA ALA A 59 3.17 -12.29 -13.22
C ALA A 59 3.64 -12.59 -14.66
N ASP A 60 2.86 -12.16 -15.67
CA ASP A 60 3.22 -12.34 -17.08
C ASP A 60 4.43 -11.47 -17.46
N GLU A 61 4.52 -10.25 -16.94
CA GLU A 61 5.66 -9.35 -17.16
C GLU A 61 6.92 -9.88 -16.46
N GLN A 62 6.78 -10.28 -15.19
CA GLN A 62 7.85 -10.92 -14.43
C GLN A 62 8.41 -12.14 -15.18
N ALA A 63 7.54 -12.99 -15.73
CA ALA A 63 7.95 -14.14 -16.52
C ALA A 63 8.62 -13.74 -17.84
N ALA A 64 8.10 -12.72 -18.53
CA ALA A 64 8.64 -12.24 -19.79
C ALA A 64 10.05 -11.67 -19.65
N TYR A 65 10.33 -10.96 -18.56
CA TYR A 65 11.61 -10.31 -18.31
C TYR A 65 12.56 -11.13 -17.42
N GLY A 66 12.10 -12.25 -16.86
CA GLY A 66 12.92 -13.14 -16.04
C GLY A 66 13.14 -12.66 -14.61
N SER A 67 12.19 -11.90 -14.05
CA SER A 67 12.19 -11.53 -12.64
C SER A 67 12.04 -12.76 -11.76
N GLN A 68 12.87 -12.84 -10.72
CA GLN A 68 12.79 -13.92 -9.73
C GLN A 68 11.63 -13.67 -8.75
N PRO A 69 11.02 -14.75 -8.21
CA PRO A 69 9.98 -14.61 -7.21
C PRO A 69 10.53 -14.05 -5.89
N GLN A 70 9.63 -13.52 -5.07
CA GLN A 70 9.94 -13.09 -3.71
C GLN A 70 10.49 -14.27 -2.88
N PRO A 71 11.36 -14.01 -1.88
CA PRO A 71 11.93 -15.06 -1.05
C PRO A 71 10.85 -15.80 -0.24
N PRO A 72 11.04 -17.10 0.08
CA PRO A 72 10.01 -17.91 0.76
C PRO A 72 9.54 -17.39 2.13
N GLY A 73 10.34 -16.55 2.79
CA GLY A 73 9.97 -15.93 4.08
C GLY A 73 8.99 -14.77 3.94
N MET A 74 8.89 -14.17 2.74
CA MET A 74 8.02 -13.05 2.48
C MET A 74 6.58 -13.51 2.28
N ARG A 75 5.63 -12.82 2.92
CA ARG A 75 4.22 -13.17 2.79
C ARG A 75 3.62 -12.51 1.54
N VAL A 76 3.05 -13.32 0.66
CA VAL A 76 2.59 -12.88 -0.66
C VAL A 76 1.09 -13.15 -0.82
N PHE A 77 0.34 -12.11 -1.20
CA PHE A 77 -1.07 -12.16 -1.58
C PHE A 77 -1.21 -11.49 -2.95
N ASP A 78 -0.93 -12.25 -4.01
CA ASP A 78 -1.25 -11.80 -5.38
C ASP A 78 -2.75 -11.50 -5.53
N LEU A 79 -3.12 -10.74 -6.55
CA LEU A 79 -4.51 -10.36 -6.78
C LEU A 79 -5.43 -11.60 -6.84
N ALA A 80 -4.99 -12.69 -7.49
CA ALA A 80 -5.77 -13.92 -7.58
C ALA A 80 -6.07 -14.51 -6.18
N THR A 81 -5.11 -14.47 -5.26
CA THR A 81 -5.28 -14.89 -3.87
C THR A 81 -6.18 -13.92 -3.10
N VAL A 82 -6.03 -12.61 -3.29
CA VAL A 82 -6.92 -11.61 -2.70
C VAL A 82 -8.36 -11.84 -3.13
N ARG A 83 -8.61 -12.10 -4.42
CA ARG A 83 -9.95 -12.41 -4.95
C ARG A 83 -10.52 -13.71 -4.38
N ARG A 84 -9.70 -14.77 -4.31
CA ARG A 84 -10.11 -16.08 -3.75
C ARG A 84 -10.49 -15.99 -2.28
N LEU A 85 -9.78 -15.17 -1.51
CA LEU A 85 -10.03 -15.00 -0.07
C LEU A 85 -11.05 -13.92 0.25
N GLU A 86 -11.38 -13.06 -0.72
CA GLU A 86 -12.02 -11.75 -0.52
C GLU A 86 -11.08 -10.75 0.18
N VAL A 87 -11.15 -9.47 -0.24
CA VAL A 87 -10.17 -8.44 0.16
C VAL A 87 -10.06 -8.27 1.67
N GLU A 88 -11.19 -8.30 2.39
CA GLU A 88 -11.20 -8.09 3.83
C GLU A 88 -10.49 -9.22 4.57
N ARG A 89 -10.77 -10.47 4.19
CA ARG A 89 -10.15 -11.64 4.83
C ARG A 89 -8.67 -11.74 4.48
N ALA A 90 -8.29 -11.48 3.22
CA ALA A 90 -6.90 -11.40 2.81
C ALA A 90 -6.16 -10.34 3.63
N THR A 91 -6.74 -9.15 3.76
CA THR A 91 -6.15 -8.05 4.54
C THR A 91 -6.03 -8.41 6.02
N ARG A 92 -7.05 -9.00 6.65
CA ARG A 92 -6.96 -9.44 8.05
C ARG A 92 -5.83 -10.44 8.25
N THR A 93 -5.68 -11.39 7.34
CA THR A 93 -4.58 -12.37 7.39
C THR A 93 -3.21 -11.69 7.26
N ALA A 94 -3.09 -10.69 6.37
CA ALA A 94 -1.87 -9.88 6.23
C ALA A 94 -1.55 -9.08 7.50
N VAL A 95 -2.57 -8.45 8.10
CA VAL A 95 -2.42 -7.66 9.33
C VAL A 95 -2.12 -8.52 10.53
N GLU A 96 -2.75 -9.70 10.68
CA GLU A 96 -2.41 -10.68 11.72
C GLU A 96 -0.92 -11.03 11.69
N HIS A 97 -0.37 -11.26 10.49
CA HIS A 97 1.08 -11.47 10.32
C HIS A 97 1.89 -10.25 10.76
N LEU A 98 1.50 -9.04 10.34
CA LEU A 98 2.21 -7.79 10.66
C LEU A 98 2.03 -7.29 12.11
N THR A 99 1.14 -7.93 12.88
CA THR A 99 0.86 -7.59 14.28
C THR A 99 1.31 -8.68 15.26
N ARG A 100 1.98 -9.73 14.76
CA ARG A 100 2.59 -10.78 15.58
C ARG A 100 3.61 -10.22 16.58
N ASP A 101 3.90 -11.01 17.61
CA ASP A 101 4.92 -10.68 18.60
C ASP A 101 6.30 -10.48 17.94
N GLY A 102 7.03 -9.47 18.42
CA GLY A 102 8.36 -9.11 17.91
C GLY A 102 8.38 -7.98 16.88
N LEU A 103 7.22 -7.49 16.43
CA LEU A 103 7.11 -6.25 15.66
C LEU A 103 6.56 -5.12 16.52
N GLU A 104 7.10 -3.91 16.37
CA GLU A 104 6.62 -2.70 17.06
C GLU A 104 5.51 -1.99 16.24
N GLY A 105 5.53 -2.15 14.93
CA GLY A 105 4.48 -1.70 14.02
C GLY A 105 4.87 -1.98 12.58
N PHE A 106 4.10 -1.47 11.64
CA PHE A 106 4.38 -1.61 10.22
C PHE A 106 4.04 -0.33 9.45
N PHE A 107 4.76 -0.11 8.35
CA PHE A 107 4.49 0.96 7.41
C PHE A 107 3.60 0.45 6.27
N ILE A 108 2.74 1.31 5.73
CA ILE A 108 1.86 1.00 4.59
C ILE A 108 2.40 1.72 3.35
N HIS A 109 2.69 0.97 2.30
CA HIS A 109 3.00 1.49 0.98
C HIS A 109 1.80 1.24 0.07
N VAL A 110 1.40 2.24 -0.71
CA VAL A 110 0.32 2.14 -1.68
C VAL A 110 0.72 2.79 -2.99
N ASP A 111 0.96 1.94 -4.00
CA ASP A 111 1.06 2.38 -5.37
C ASP A 111 -0.34 2.57 -5.97
N ALA A 112 -0.55 3.70 -6.64
CA ALA A 112 -1.86 4.06 -7.18
C ALA A 112 -2.34 3.07 -8.28
N ASP A 113 -1.41 2.35 -8.92
CA ASP A 113 -1.71 1.33 -9.95
C ASP A 113 -2.23 0.00 -9.36
N SER A 114 -2.24 -0.12 -8.02
CA SER A 114 -2.96 -1.20 -7.33
C SER A 114 -4.45 -1.15 -7.62
N LEU A 115 -4.97 0.04 -7.98
CA LEU A 115 -6.34 0.25 -8.41
C LEU A 115 -6.55 -0.17 -9.87
N ASP A 116 -7.79 -0.51 -10.20
CA ASP A 116 -8.21 -0.87 -11.56
C ASP A 116 -8.32 0.37 -12.49
N ASP A 117 -9.00 0.24 -13.62
CA ASP A 117 -9.24 1.29 -14.62
C ASP A 117 -9.84 2.62 -14.09
N ILE A 118 -10.36 2.61 -12.86
CA ILE A 118 -10.77 3.81 -12.11
C ILE A 118 -9.60 4.75 -11.77
N MET A 119 -8.35 4.28 -11.86
CA MET A 119 -7.13 5.08 -11.71
C MET A 119 -6.38 5.14 -13.05
N PRO A 120 -6.79 5.99 -13.99
CA PRO A 120 -6.06 6.20 -15.23
C PRO A 120 -4.75 6.98 -15.04
N ALA A 121 -4.56 7.58 -13.86
CA ALA A 121 -3.50 8.55 -13.58
C ALA A 121 -2.19 7.90 -13.10
N VAL A 122 -1.73 6.87 -13.82
CA VAL A 122 -0.48 6.14 -13.56
C VAL A 122 0.17 5.75 -14.89
N ASP A 123 1.49 5.69 -14.92
CA ASP A 123 2.26 5.42 -16.16
C ASP A 123 2.26 3.94 -16.54
N TYR A 124 2.22 3.03 -15.56
CA TYR A 124 2.23 1.58 -15.76
C TYR A 124 0.90 0.98 -15.29
N ARG A 125 0.05 0.58 -16.23
CA ARG A 125 -1.30 0.08 -15.95
C ARG A 125 -1.40 -1.41 -16.25
N ILE A 126 -1.91 -2.15 -15.28
CA ILE A 126 -2.36 -3.54 -15.48
C ILE A 126 -3.86 -3.61 -15.21
N ALA A 127 -4.64 -4.31 -16.03
CA ALA A 127 -6.08 -4.40 -15.84
C ALA A 127 -6.47 -5.28 -14.61
N GLY A 128 -7.65 -5.05 -14.06
CA GLY A 128 -8.30 -5.92 -13.06
C GLY A 128 -7.94 -5.63 -11.60
N GLY A 129 -7.37 -4.47 -11.30
CA GLY A 129 -6.91 -4.06 -9.96
C GLY A 129 -8.00 -3.95 -8.90
N LEU A 130 -7.66 -3.37 -7.76
CA LEU A 130 -8.60 -3.11 -6.66
C LEU A 130 -9.61 -2.03 -7.04
N SER A 131 -10.83 -2.15 -6.53
CA SER A 131 -11.77 -1.02 -6.55
C SER A 131 -11.48 -0.01 -5.42
N TRP A 132 -12.09 1.19 -5.49
CA TRP A 132 -12.05 2.16 -4.40
C TRP A 132 -12.49 1.58 -3.05
N GLU A 133 -13.57 0.78 -3.07
CA GLU A 133 -14.13 0.16 -1.86
C GLU A 133 -13.16 -0.86 -1.27
N GLU A 134 -12.49 -1.64 -2.13
CA GLU A 134 -11.55 -2.66 -1.70
C GLU A 134 -10.28 -2.06 -1.11
N LEU A 135 -9.72 -1.00 -1.73
CA LEU A 135 -8.59 -0.27 -1.17
C LEU A 135 -8.99 0.41 0.15
N ALA A 136 -10.16 1.05 0.21
CA ALA A 136 -10.67 1.63 1.45
C ALA A 136 -10.76 0.59 2.58
N SER A 137 -11.38 -0.57 2.31
CA SER A 137 -11.51 -1.65 3.29
C SER A 137 -10.15 -2.19 3.74
N ALA A 138 -9.21 -2.38 2.81
CA ALA A 138 -7.87 -2.84 3.14
C ALA A 138 -7.15 -1.86 4.08
N LEU A 139 -7.19 -0.57 3.73
CA LEU A 139 -6.58 0.49 4.54
C LEU A 139 -7.28 0.64 5.91
N GLN A 140 -8.60 0.57 5.98
CA GLN A 140 -9.35 0.63 7.24
C GLN A 140 -8.98 -0.51 8.18
N ILE A 141 -8.81 -1.74 7.66
CA ILE A 141 -8.38 -2.88 8.46
C ILE A 141 -6.93 -2.71 8.92
N ALA A 142 -6.02 -2.31 8.03
CA ALA A 142 -4.61 -2.11 8.34
C ALA A 142 -4.41 -1.00 9.38
N ILE A 143 -4.98 0.18 9.17
CA ILE A 143 -4.89 1.32 10.09
C ILE A 143 -5.64 1.01 11.40
N GLY A 144 -6.81 0.40 11.31
CA GLY A 144 -7.63 0.00 12.45
C GLY A 144 -6.98 -1.02 13.39
N SER A 145 -5.88 -1.67 12.98
CA SER A 145 -5.05 -2.50 13.86
C SER A 145 -4.39 -1.71 15.00
N GLY A 146 -4.24 -0.39 14.84
CA GLY A 146 -3.50 0.47 15.78
C GLY A 146 -1.98 0.25 15.75
N ARG A 147 -1.46 -0.55 14.79
CA ARG A 147 -0.03 -0.85 14.63
C ARG A 147 0.59 -0.29 13.35
N ALA A 148 -0.21 0.32 12.48
CA ALA A 148 0.30 1.10 11.37
C ALA A 148 0.99 2.37 11.89
N VAL A 149 2.29 2.55 11.60
CA VAL A 149 3.09 3.70 12.08
C VAL A 149 3.20 4.82 11.05
N GLY A 150 2.80 4.55 9.81
CA GLY A 150 2.79 5.51 8.72
C GLY A 150 2.24 4.91 7.43
N ILE A 151 1.97 5.78 6.47
CA ILE A 151 1.50 5.43 5.13
C ILE A 151 2.17 6.36 4.11
N GLU A 152 2.54 5.81 2.96
CA GLU A 152 2.88 6.58 1.77
C GLU A 152 2.00 6.18 0.59
N ILE A 153 1.78 7.14 -0.30
CA ILE A 153 1.00 6.99 -1.52
C ILE A 153 1.88 7.43 -2.68
N THR A 154 2.04 6.57 -3.67
CA THR A 154 3.06 6.70 -4.71
C THR A 154 2.44 6.57 -6.11
N ILE A 155 3.24 6.93 -7.11
CA ILE A 155 2.99 6.83 -8.56
C ILE A 155 1.72 7.49 -9.14
N TYR A 156 0.96 8.28 -8.38
CA TYR A 156 -0.07 9.15 -8.96
C TYR A 156 0.56 10.22 -9.86
N ASN A 157 0.18 10.22 -11.14
CA ASN A 157 0.64 11.15 -12.15
C ASN A 157 -0.48 12.15 -12.53
N PRO A 158 -0.47 13.39 -12.01
CA PRO A 158 -1.52 14.37 -12.28
C PRO A 158 -1.61 14.81 -13.75
N ASN A 159 -0.56 14.60 -14.56
CA ASN A 159 -0.62 14.92 -15.99
C ASN A 159 -1.55 13.98 -16.77
N LEU A 160 -1.82 12.79 -16.21
CA LEU A 160 -2.73 11.80 -16.77
C LEU A 160 -4.15 11.91 -16.20
N ASP A 161 -4.38 12.83 -15.25
CA ASP A 161 -5.67 13.08 -14.58
C ASP A 161 -6.33 14.37 -15.06
N VAL A 162 -6.73 14.39 -16.33
CA VAL A 162 -7.13 15.61 -17.07
C VAL A 162 -8.19 16.46 -16.34
N ASP A 163 -9.16 15.82 -15.69
CA ASP A 163 -10.23 16.50 -14.96
C ASP A 163 -10.09 16.43 -13.43
N GLY A 164 -8.98 15.83 -12.94
CA GLY A 164 -8.70 15.61 -11.53
C GLY A 164 -9.60 14.57 -10.85
N ALA A 165 -10.40 13.80 -11.61
CA ALA A 165 -11.36 12.87 -11.03
C ALA A 165 -10.67 11.70 -10.31
N ALA A 166 -9.56 11.19 -10.86
CA ALA A 166 -8.84 10.07 -10.26
C ALA A 166 -8.21 10.48 -8.92
N GLY A 167 -7.57 11.66 -8.88
CA GLY A 167 -6.99 12.24 -7.67
C GLY A 167 -8.05 12.52 -6.61
N ARG A 168 -9.23 13.03 -6.99
CA ARG A 168 -10.36 13.20 -6.05
C ARG A 168 -10.85 11.86 -5.49
N GLY A 169 -10.96 10.83 -6.34
CA GLY A 169 -11.33 9.47 -5.90
C GLY A 169 -10.32 8.87 -4.92
N LEU A 170 -9.03 9.06 -5.18
CA LEU A 170 -7.96 8.63 -4.29
C LEU A 170 -8.01 9.35 -2.95
N VAL A 171 -8.15 10.69 -2.97
CA VAL A 171 -8.27 11.48 -1.74
C VAL A 171 -9.51 11.11 -0.94
N ASP A 172 -10.67 10.89 -1.58
CA ASP A 172 -11.88 10.44 -0.88
C ASP A 172 -11.67 9.06 -0.22
N THR A 173 -11.10 8.12 -0.95
CA THR A 173 -10.76 6.77 -0.47
C THR A 173 -9.84 6.85 0.76
N LEU A 174 -8.76 7.63 0.69
CA LEU A 174 -7.83 7.84 1.79
C LEU A 174 -8.49 8.54 2.98
N SER A 175 -9.33 9.55 2.73
CA SER A 175 -10.05 10.28 3.78
C SER A 175 -11.04 9.38 4.51
N ARG A 176 -11.74 8.50 3.80
CA ARG A 176 -12.62 7.48 4.38
C ARG A 176 -11.84 6.48 5.23
N ALA A 177 -10.67 6.05 4.76
CA ALA A 177 -9.85 5.10 5.48
C ALA A 177 -9.25 5.69 6.77
N LEU A 178 -8.65 6.87 6.68
CA LEU A 178 -8.03 7.56 7.82
C LEU A 178 -9.07 8.10 8.81
N GLY A 179 -10.21 8.60 8.30
CA GLY A 179 -11.29 9.16 9.11
C GLY A 179 -12.06 8.12 9.93
N ALA A 180 -12.17 6.88 9.42
CA ALA A 180 -12.78 5.77 10.17
C ALA A 180 -11.94 5.35 11.40
N SER A 181 -10.64 5.66 11.40
CA SER A 181 -9.71 5.33 12.49
C SER A 181 -9.55 6.44 13.53
N ALA A 182 -10.19 7.60 13.34
CA ALA A 182 -10.17 8.67 14.33
C ALA A 182 -10.91 8.22 15.61
N PRO A 183 -10.32 8.34 16.82
CA PRO A 183 -11.04 8.03 18.04
C PRO A 183 -12.29 8.93 18.14
N ALA A 184 -13.39 8.39 18.66
CA ALA A 184 -14.71 9.06 18.79
C ALA A 184 -14.72 10.40 19.57
N ARG A 185 -13.57 10.91 20.01
CA ARG A 185 -13.37 12.18 20.69
C ARG A 185 -13.15 13.36 19.73
N ALA A 186 -14.05 13.54 18.76
CA ALA A 186 -14.17 14.80 18.03
C ALA A 186 -15.63 15.17 17.69
N ARG A 187 -16.63 14.46 18.25
CA ARG A 187 -18.03 14.91 18.24
C ARG A 187 -18.39 15.56 19.57
N LEU A 188 -17.69 16.62 19.94
CA LEU A 188 -18.08 17.46 21.07
C LEU A 188 -19.16 18.46 20.64
N ARG A 189 -20.40 18.09 20.97
CA ARG A 189 -21.55 18.94 21.35
C ARG A 189 -21.51 20.39 20.85
N MET A 190 -22.26 20.68 19.79
CA MET A 190 -22.94 21.98 19.66
C MET A 190 -24.06 22.06 20.72
N GLY A 191 -23.67 22.37 21.96
CA GLY A 191 -24.57 22.62 23.07
C GLY A 191 -24.98 24.09 23.12
N GLN A 192 -26.19 24.37 22.63
CA GLN A 192 -27.17 25.35 23.14
C GLN A 192 -26.59 26.45 24.07
N GLY A 193 -26.27 27.61 23.50
CA GLY A 193 -26.01 28.83 24.28
C GLY A 193 -27.31 29.44 24.81
N GLY A 194 -27.55 29.34 26.12
CA GLY A 194 -28.60 30.08 26.81
C GLY A 194 -28.20 31.55 27.06
N PRO A 195 -29.17 32.48 27.25
CA PRO A 195 -28.90 33.91 27.21
C PRO A 195 -28.28 34.40 28.52
N VAL A 196 -27.25 35.24 28.39
CA VAL A 196 -26.61 35.97 29.49
C VAL A 196 -27.48 37.18 29.86
N LYS A 197 -27.83 37.32 31.15
CA LYS A 197 -28.47 38.54 31.68
C LYS A 197 -27.41 39.61 32.00
N PRO A 198 -27.68 40.90 31.72
CA PRO A 198 -26.79 41.98 32.10
C PRO A 198 -27.00 42.38 33.58
N GLY A 199 -25.90 42.71 34.24
CA GLY A 199 -25.84 43.44 35.50
C GLY A 199 -25.37 44.87 35.26
#